data_AF-A0A963DMJ5-F1
#
_entry.id   AF-A0A963DMJ5-F1
#
_cell.length_a   1.000
_cell.length_b   1.000
_cell.length_c   1.000
_cell.angle_alpha   90.00
_cell.angle_beta   90.00
_cell.angle_gamma   90.00
#
_symmetry.space_group_name_H-M   'P 1'
#
loop_
_entity.id
_entity.type
_entity.pdbx_description
1 polymer ?
#
loop_
_entity_poly.entity_id
_entity_poly.type
_entity_poly.pdbx_seq_one_letter_code
_entity_poly.pdbx_strand_id
1 'polypeptide(L)'
;GLPLLEAMASGLPALSSHRSSLPQVAGDAALLIDPEDIDDLTAGLERLLSDESWRAIARDRGMEQAQRFSWARCVEETVSVYRHLLEEPHG
;
A
#
# COMPACT_ATOMS: atom_id res chain seq x y z
N GLY A 1 -6.17 5.21 0.17
CA GLY A 1 -5.23 4.38 -0.59
C GLY A 1 -5.85 3.20 -1.34
N LEU A 2 -7.19 3.11 -1.49
CA LEU A 2 -7.81 1.97 -2.20
C LEU A 2 -7.36 1.86 -3.67
N PRO A 3 -7.30 2.96 -4.45
CA PRO A 3 -6.83 2.88 -5.84
C PRO A 3 -5.37 2.40 -5.94
N LEU A 4 -4.53 2.77 -4.97
CA LEU A 4 -3.15 2.30 -4.90
C LEU A 4 -3.10 0.79 -4.62
N LEU A 5 -3.90 0.29 -3.68
CA LEU A 5 -4.01 -1.15 -3.39
C LEU A 5 -4.51 -1.95 -4.60
N GLU A 6 -5.50 -1.44 -5.34
CA GLU A 6 -6.03 -2.08 -6.54
C GLU A 6 -4.97 -2.21 -7.64
N ALA A 7 -4.17 -1.15 -7.85
CA ALA A 7 -3.05 -1.18 -8.78
C ALA A 7 -2.00 -2.24 -8.36
N MET A 8 -1.63 -2.24 -7.08
CA MET A 8 -0.66 -3.19 -6.52
C MET A 8 -1.14 -4.65 -6.61
N ALA A 9 -2.42 -4.90 -6.28
CA ALA A 9 -3.05 -6.22 -6.40
C ALA A 9 -3.12 -6.70 -7.86
N SER A 10 -3.18 -5.77 -8.81
CA SER A 10 -3.16 -6.04 -10.25
C SER A 10 -1.74 -6.22 -10.81
N GLY A 11 -0.70 -6.16 -9.95
CA GLY A 11 0.69 -6.25 -10.37
C GLY A 11 1.15 -5.03 -11.17
N LEU A 12 0.58 -3.85 -10.92
CA LEU A 12 0.97 -2.62 -11.58
C LEU A 12 1.89 -1.81 -10.64
N PRO A 13 3.16 -1.57 -11.04
CA PRO A 13 4.02 -0.62 -10.33
C PRO A 13 3.35 0.75 -10.29
N ALA A 14 3.40 1.40 -9.12
CA ALA A 14 2.69 2.64 -8.88
C ALA A 14 3.61 3.73 -8.32
N LEU A 15 3.21 4.98 -8.58
CA LEU A 15 3.76 6.18 -7.97
C LEU A 15 2.62 6.92 -7.26
N SER A 16 2.87 7.40 -6.04
CA SER A 16 1.89 8.09 -5.22
C SER A 16 2.53 9.15 -4.33
N SER A 17 1.73 9.92 -3.61
CA SER A 17 2.25 10.93 -2.69
C SER A 17 2.72 10.32 -1.37
N HIS A 18 3.74 10.90 -0.75
CA HIS A 18 4.19 10.51 0.59
C HIS A 18 3.32 11.07 1.74
N ARG A 19 2.11 11.57 1.43
CA ARG A 19 1.21 12.24 2.40
C ARG A 19 0.15 11.27 2.93
N SER A 20 -0.43 11.60 4.09
CA SER A 20 -1.58 10.89 4.67
C SER A 20 -1.32 9.39 4.87
N SER A 21 -2.28 8.53 4.53
CA SER A 21 -2.21 7.07 4.66
C SER A 21 -1.42 6.37 3.55
N LEU A 22 -0.97 7.09 2.52
CA LEU A 22 -0.34 6.48 1.35
C LEU A 22 1.00 5.81 1.66
N PRO A 23 1.90 6.36 2.50
CA PRO A 23 3.12 5.65 2.90
C PRO A 23 2.85 4.31 3.56
N GLN A 24 1.82 4.23 4.40
CA GLN A 24 1.44 3.00 5.10
C GLN A 24 0.87 1.95 4.13
N VAL A 25 0.08 2.40 3.16
CA VAL A 25 -0.49 1.54 2.12
C VAL A 25 0.61 1.03 1.17
N ALA A 26 1.44 1.94 0.67
CA ALA A 26 2.51 1.66 -0.27
C ALA A 26 3.57 0.69 0.27
N GLY A 27 3.91 0.80 1.56
CA GLY A 27 5.06 0.10 2.11
C GLY A 27 6.32 0.43 1.32
N ASP A 28 7.03 -0.58 0.84
CA ASP A 28 8.22 -0.47 -0.02
C ASP A 28 7.95 -0.85 -1.48
N ALA A 29 6.67 -0.93 -1.87
CA ALA A 29 6.23 -1.48 -3.15
C ALA A 29 5.79 -0.42 -4.19
N ALA A 30 5.75 0.86 -3.81
CA ALA A 30 5.45 1.97 -4.71
C ALA A 30 6.46 3.11 -4.53
N LEU A 31 6.66 3.91 -5.57
CA LEU A 31 7.39 5.18 -5.43
C LEU A 31 6.51 6.17 -4.67
N LEU A 32 7.12 6.87 -3.72
CA LEU A 32 6.47 7.94 -2.97
C LEU A 32 7.21 9.25 -3.26
N ILE A 33 6.47 10.26 -3.68
CA ILE A 33 6.99 11.59 -4.01
C ILE A 33 6.31 12.69 -3.17
N ASP A 34 6.91 13.86 -3.10
CA ASP A 34 6.23 15.08 -2.65
C ASP A 34 5.31 15.60 -3.78
N PRO A 35 3.98 15.62 -3.59
CA PRO A 35 3.05 16.01 -4.64
C PRO A 35 3.10 17.51 -4.99
N GLU A 36 3.76 18.33 -4.16
CA GLU A 36 3.94 19.76 -4.39
C GLU A 36 5.30 20.08 -5.04
N ASP A 37 6.14 19.07 -5.25
CA ASP A 37 7.45 19.19 -5.91
C ASP A 37 7.39 18.62 -7.34
N ILE A 38 7.51 19.50 -8.33
CA ILE A 38 7.46 19.14 -9.76
C ILE A 38 8.68 18.31 -10.15
N ASP A 39 9.85 18.57 -9.57
CA ASP A 39 11.08 17.87 -9.93
C ASP A 39 11.04 16.43 -9.38
N ASP A 40 10.54 16.24 -8.16
CA ASP A 40 10.36 14.91 -7.56
C ASP A 40 9.30 14.08 -8.32
N LEU A 41 8.17 14.70 -8.68
CA LEU A 41 7.17 14.06 -9.53
C LEU A 41 7.75 13.64 -10.88
N THR A 42 8.54 14.52 -11.51
CA THR A 42 9.18 14.26 -12.81
C THR A 42 10.15 13.09 -12.71
N ALA A 43 11.07 13.13 -11.76
CA ALA A 43 12.06 12.08 -11.54
C ALA A 43 11.38 10.73 -11.19
N GLY A 44 10.31 10.77 -10.40
CA GLY A 44 9.52 9.59 -10.06
C GLY A 44 8.84 8.97 -11.27
N LEU A 45 8.23 9.77 -12.16
CA LEU A 45 7.63 9.30 -13.40
C LEU A 45 8.68 8.75 -14.37
N GLU A 46 9.81 9.43 -14.52
CA GLU A 46 10.93 8.96 -15.35
C GLU A 46 11.42 7.59 -14.90
N ARG A 47 11.64 7.40 -13.59
CA ARG A 47 12.04 6.11 -13.03
C ARG A 47 10.97 5.05 -13.24
N LEU A 48 9.70 5.36 -12.97
CA LEU A 48 8.57 4.44 -13.18
C LEU A 48 8.54 3.93 -14.63
N LEU A 49 8.81 4.80 -15.61
CA LEU A 49 8.78 4.47 -17.05
C LEU A 49 10.08 3.82 -17.56
N SER A 50 11.24 4.13 -17.00
CA SER A 50 12.54 3.69 -17.54
C SER A 50 13.19 2.53 -16.78
N ASP A 51 12.96 2.38 -15.48
CA ASP A 51 13.63 1.38 -14.64
C ASP A 51 12.87 0.05 -14.64
N GLU A 52 13.15 -0.80 -15.63
CA GLU A 52 12.54 -2.12 -15.76
C GLU A 52 12.84 -3.06 -14.58
N SER A 53 14.07 -2.96 -14.03
CA SER A 53 14.49 -3.78 -12.91
C SER A 53 13.67 -3.47 -11.65
N TRP A 54 13.48 -2.18 -11.37
CA TRP A 54 12.65 -1.74 -10.26
C TRP A 54 11.19 -2.09 -10.48
N ARG A 55 10.65 -1.96 -11.70
CA ARG A 55 9.26 -2.36 -11.99
C ARG A 55 8.99 -3.83 -11.71
N ALA A 56 9.92 -4.73 -12.05
CA ALA A 56 9.78 -6.15 -11.75
C ALA A 56 9.70 -6.40 -10.24
N ILE A 57 10.58 -5.75 -9.47
CA ILE A 57 10.57 -5.83 -8.00
C ILE A 57 9.29 -5.24 -7.41
N ALA A 58 8.88 -4.06 -7.89
CA ALA A 58 7.70 -3.34 -7.40
C ALA A 58 6.41 -4.12 -7.69
N ARG A 59 6.33 -4.83 -8.83
CA ARG A 59 5.21 -5.72 -9.13
C ARG A 59 5.07 -6.80 -8.07
N ASP A 60 6.14 -7.53 -7.81
CA ASP A 60 6.10 -8.69 -6.92
C ASP A 60 5.84 -8.25 -5.47
N ARG A 61 6.52 -7.18 -5.02
CA ARG A 61 6.26 -6.56 -3.70
C ARG A 61 4.87 -5.97 -3.59
N GLY A 62 4.35 -5.38 -4.66
CA GLY A 62 3.02 -4.79 -4.69
C GLY A 62 1.93 -5.82 -4.43
N MET A 63 2.01 -6.96 -5.11
CA MET A 63 1.07 -8.06 -4.90
C MET A 63 1.17 -8.62 -3.47
N GLU A 64 2.38 -8.77 -2.92
CA GLU A 64 2.58 -9.21 -1.53
C GLU A 64 2.00 -8.21 -0.51
N GLN A 65 2.33 -6.93 -0.68
CA GLN A 65 1.85 -5.86 0.19
C GLN A 65 0.32 -5.73 0.14
N ALA A 66 -0.30 -5.86 -1.03
CA ALA A 66 -1.75 -5.80 -1.18
C ALA A 66 -2.48 -6.92 -0.44
N GLN A 67 -1.90 -8.12 -0.34
CA GLN A 67 -2.50 -9.25 0.41
C GLN A 67 -2.66 -8.95 1.91
N ARG A 68 -1.88 -8.02 2.45
CA ARG A 68 -1.98 -7.58 3.85
C ARG A 68 -3.27 -6.79 4.14
N PHE A 69 -3.94 -6.27 3.11
CA PHE A 69 -5.15 -5.46 3.22
C PHE A 69 -6.41 -6.22 2.77
N SER A 70 -6.46 -7.53 3.00
CA SER A 70 -7.60 -8.36 2.60
C SER A 70 -8.83 -8.16 3.49
N TRP A 71 -10.02 -8.30 2.91
CA TRP A 71 -11.27 -8.29 3.67
C TRP A 71 -11.28 -9.42 4.71
N ALA A 72 -10.85 -10.64 4.34
CA ALA A 72 -10.81 -11.76 5.29
C ALA A 72 -10.06 -11.40 6.59
N ARG A 73 -8.88 -10.75 6.48
CA ARG A 73 -8.12 -10.26 7.62
C ARG A 73 -8.87 -9.19 8.41
N CYS A 74 -9.50 -8.23 7.73
CA CYS A 74 -10.31 -7.20 8.37
C CYS A 74 -11.46 -7.81 9.21
N VAL A 75 -12.17 -8.81 8.68
CA VAL A 75 -13.19 -9.56 9.45
C VAL A 75 -12.57 -10.19 10.68
N GLU A 76 -11.49 -10.96 10.49
CA GLU A 76 -10.85 -11.74 11.55
C GLU A 76 -10.37 -10.83 12.71
N GLU A 77 -9.65 -9.76 12.38
CA GLU A 77 -9.15 -8.80 13.36
C GLU A 77 -10.31 -8.09 14.09
N THR A 78 -11.35 -7.68 13.36
CA THR A 78 -12.53 -7.02 13.94
C THR A 78 -13.27 -7.95 14.90
N VAL A 79 -13.53 -9.20 14.49
CA VAL A 79 -14.22 -10.21 15.31
C VAL A 79 -13.38 -10.56 16.54
N SER A 80 -12.06 -10.62 16.42
CA SER A 80 -11.16 -10.88 17.55
C SER A 80 -11.30 -9.83 18.65
N VAL A 81 -11.41 -8.54 18.27
CA VAL A 81 -11.62 -7.45 19.24
C VAL A 81 -12.97 -7.60 19.94
N TYR A 82 -14.05 -7.86 19.20
CA TYR A 82 -15.37 -8.08 19.81
C TYR A 82 -15.38 -9.27 20.77
N ARG A 83 -14.72 -10.38 20.39
CA ARG A 83 -14.62 -11.57 21.24
C ARG A 83 -13.89 -11.27 22.54
N HIS A 84 -12.75 -10.58 22.46
CA HIS A 84 -11.96 -10.20 23.64
C HIS A 84 -12.78 -9.35 24.62
N LEU A 85 -13.54 -8.36 24.13
CA LEU A 85 -14.38 -7.50 24.97
C LEU A 85 -15.57 -8.22 25.63
N LEU A 86 -16.05 -9.32 25.04
CA LEU A 86 -17.12 -10.15 25.62
C LEU A 86 -16.57 -11.17 26.63
N GLU A 87 -15.31 -11.57 26.48
CA GLU A 87 -14.63 -12.53 27.36
C GLU A 87 -14.02 -11.86 28.60
N GLU A 88 -13.71 -10.56 28.56
CA GLU A 88 -13.35 -9.78 29.75
C GLU A 88 -14.62 -9.32 30.48
N PRO A 89 -14.95 -9.90 31.67
CA PRO A 89 -16.03 -9.37 32.47
C PRO A 89 -15.65 -7.95 32.85
N HIS A 90 -16.47 -6.98 32.46
CA HIS A 90 -16.37 -5.63 32.98
C HIS A 90 -16.62 -5.72 34.49
N GLY A 91 -15.54 -5.65 35.28
CA GLY A 91 -15.61 -5.53 36.73
C GLY A 91 -16.25 -4.22 37.16
#